data_AF-A0A5N9C5E4-F1
#
_entry.id   AF-A0A5N9C5E4-F1
#
_cell.length_a   1.000
_cell.length_b   1.000
_cell.length_c   1.000
_cell.angle_alpha   90.00
_cell.angle_beta   90.00
_cell.angle_gamma   90.00
#
_symmetry.space_group_name_H-M   'P 1'
#
loop_
_entity.id
_entity.type
_entity.pdbx_description
1 polymer ?
#
loop_
_entity_poly.entity_id
_entity_poly.type
_entity_poly.pdbx_seq_one_letter_code
_entity_poly.pdbx_strand_id
1 'polypeptide(L)'
;MHLVIDGHDCDTKILQNQKLITTFLEELPNKIGMSKLMSPKVNKYAAKNEEDWGISGFVIIAESHISVHTFPARKYINIDVFSCKNFNVKEIISEVKKYFKLKNVKYWKINRGINTISTNNSNQSLE
;
A
#
# COMPACT_ATOMS: atom_id res chain seq x y z
N MET A 1 -4.87 -10.27 -0.68
CA MET A 1 -3.43 -10.12 -1.02
C MET A 1 -2.89 -8.82 -0.44
N HIS A 2 -1.72 -8.87 0.20
CA HIS A 2 -1.06 -7.67 0.71
C HIS A 2 0.29 -7.49 0.02
N LEU A 3 0.43 -6.40 -0.73
CA LEU A 3 1.69 -6.00 -1.35
C LEU A 3 2.34 -4.91 -0.50
N VAL A 4 3.54 -5.18 0.00
CA VAL A 4 4.35 -4.24 0.78
C VAL A 4 5.48 -3.77 -0.12
N ILE A 5 5.71 -2.46 -0.19
CA ILE A 5 6.64 -1.83 -1.13
C ILE A 5 7.56 -0.86 -0.39
N ASP A 6 8.86 -1.02 -0.63
CA ASP A 6 9.92 -0.12 -0.17
C ASP A 6 10.54 0.56 -1.38
N GLY A 7 10.39 1.89 -1.45
CA GLY A 7 10.96 2.73 -2.49
C GLY A 7 12.16 3.53 -1.98
N HIS A 8 13.25 3.53 -2.75
CA HIS A 8 14.49 4.24 -2.42
C HIS A 8 14.91 5.20 -3.52
N ASP A 9 15.80 6.12 -3.16
CA ASP A 9 16.38 7.15 -4.03
C ASP A 9 15.34 8.07 -4.67
N CYS A 10 14.32 8.41 -3.89
CA CYS A 10 13.20 9.23 -4.33
C CYS A 10 13.58 10.72 -4.41
N ASP A 11 12.88 11.47 -5.27
CA ASP A 11 12.92 12.93 -5.25
C ASP A 11 12.25 13.44 -3.96
N THR A 12 12.99 14.19 -3.15
CA THR A 12 12.51 14.71 -1.87
C THR A 12 11.34 15.66 -2.03
N LYS A 13 11.21 16.37 -3.16
CA LYS A 13 10.05 17.25 -3.43
C LYS A 13 8.77 16.44 -3.62
N ILE A 14 8.88 15.25 -4.22
CA ILE A 14 7.75 14.34 -4.39
C ILE A 14 7.34 13.75 -3.04
N LEU A 15 8.31 13.31 -2.23
CA LEU A 15 8.06 12.76 -0.89
C LEU A 15 7.39 13.75 0.07
N GLN A 16 7.50 15.05 -0.20
CA GLN A 16 6.89 16.15 0.55
C GLN A 16 5.57 16.65 -0.04
N ASN A 17 5.10 16.07 -1.14
CA ASN A 17 3.91 16.56 -1.83
C ASN A 17 2.66 15.85 -1.33
N GLN A 18 1.98 16.47 -0.36
CA GLN A 18 0.72 15.94 0.19
C GLN A 18 -0.35 15.76 -0.89
N LYS A 19 -0.48 16.70 -1.83
CA LYS A 19 -1.48 16.63 -2.90
C LYS A 19 -1.26 15.40 -3.78
N LEU A 20 -0.01 15.14 -4.17
CA LEU A 20 0.37 13.99 -4.97
C LEU A 20 0.05 12.67 -4.23
N ILE A 21 0.36 12.59 -2.94
CA ILE A 21 0.05 11.41 -2.12
C ILE A 21 -1.47 11.22 -1.97
N THR A 22 -2.23 12.30 -1.76
CA THR A 22 -3.69 12.26 -1.74
C THR A 22 -4.24 11.74 -3.06
N THR A 23 -3.77 12.27 -4.20
CA THR A 23 -4.22 11.82 -5.52
C THR A 23 -3.91 10.34 -5.76
N PHE A 24 -2.71 9.87 -5.38
CA PHE A 24 -2.37 8.46 -5.44
C PHE A 24 -3.36 7.58 -4.65
N LEU A 25 -3.68 7.96 -3.41
CA LEU A 25 -4.63 7.25 -2.56
C LEU A 25 -6.09 7.38 -3.05
N GLU A 26 -6.43 8.43 -3.78
CA GLU A 26 -7.75 8.59 -4.41
C GLU A 26 -7.91 7.66 -5.64
N GLU A 27 -6.86 7.49 -6.44
CA GLU A 27 -6.90 6.82 -7.75
C GLU A 27 -6.63 5.32 -7.67
N LEU A 28 -5.66 4.90 -6.85
CA LEU A 28 -5.19 3.52 -6.80
C LEU A 28 -6.31 2.50 -6.48
N PRO A 29 -7.24 2.75 -5.53
CA PRO A 29 -8.33 1.82 -5.23
C PRO A 29 -9.12 1.39 -6.48
N ASN A 30 -9.50 2.35 -7.34
CA ASN A 30 -10.27 2.06 -8.55
C ASN A 30 -9.47 1.19 -9.53
N LYS A 31 -8.16 1.44 -9.66
CA LYS A 31 -7.25 0.67 -10.52
C LYS A 31 -7.11 -0.79 -10.10
N ILE A 32 -7.16 -1.07 -8.80
CA ILE A 32 -7.13 -2.44 -8.27
C ILE A 32 -8.54 -3.04 -8.09
N GLY A 33 -9.58 -2.40 -8.63
CA GLY A 33 -10.96 -2.90 -8.59
C GLY A 33 -11.59 -2.86 -7.18
N MET A 34 -11.12 -1.94 -6.33
CA MET A 34 -11.57 -1.79 -4.95
C MET A 34 -12.31 -0.47 -4.73
N SER A 35 -13.32 -0.49 -3.87
CA SER A 35 -14.09 0.69 -3.50
C SER A 35 -13.54 1.33 -2.23
N LYS A 36 -13.36 2.65 -2.24
CA LYS A 36 -13.04 3.45 -1.05
C LYS A 36 -14.26 3.51 -0.13
N LEU A 37 -14.03 3.37 1.18
CA LEU A 37 -15.05 3.60 2.21
C LEU A 37 -15.03 5.03 2.77
N MET A 38 -13.93 5.75 2.53
CA MET A 38 -13.75 7.14 2.94
C MET A 38 -12.76 7.84 2.02
N SER A 39 -12.78 9.17 2.00
CA SER A 39 -11.69 9.95 1.41
C SER A 39 -10.37 9.68 2.13
N PRO A 40 -9.22 9.68 1.42
CA PRO A 40 -7.92 9.53 2.03
C PRO A 40 -7.66 10.58 3.10
N LYS A 41 -6.96 10.18 4.15
CA LYS A 41 -6.43 11.08 5.18
C LYS A 41 -4.93 11.14 5.03
N VAL A 42 -4.42 12.34 4.80
CA VAL A 42 -3.00 12.60 4.54
C VAL A 42 -2.54 13.71 5.47
N ASN A 43 -1.53 13.44 6.28
CA ASN A 43 -1.01 14.36 7.27
C ASN A 43 0.52 14.44 7.19
N LYS A 44 1.06 15.63 7.41
CA LYS A 44 2.48 15.79 7.64
C LYS A 44 2.77 15.35 9.07
N TYR A 45 3.77 14.49 9.24
CA TYR A 45 4.27 14.07 10.54
C TYR A 45 5.57 14.82 10.83
N ALA A 46 5.59 15.54 11.96
CA ALA A 46 6.80 16.13 12.51
C ALA A 46 7.35 15.19 13.59
N ALA A 47 8.40 14.45 13.24
CA ALA A 47 9.05 13.51 14.13
C ALA A 47 10.01 14.23 15.09
N LYS A 48 10.36 13.57 16.20
CA LYS A 48 11.44 14.03 17.09
C LYS A 48 12.81 13.95 16.42
N ASN A 49 13.02 12.92 15.61
CA ASN A 49 14.23 12.74 14.79
C ASN A 49 13.99 13.36 13.41
N GLU A 50 14.91 14.22 12.95
CA GLU A 50 14.84 14.86 11.63
C GLU A 50 14.93 13.86 10.47
N GLU A 51 15.30 12.60 10.70
CA GLU A 51 15.25 11.58 9.65
C GLU A 51 13.87 10.95 9.45
N ASP A 52 12.98 11.07 10.46
CA ASP A 52 11.73 10.31 10.52
C ASP A 52 10.49 11.16 10.19
N TRP A 53 10.67 12.45 9.88
CA TRP A 53 9.55 13.28 9.43
C TRP A 53 9.14 12.91 8.01
N GLY A 54 7.91 13.28 7.63
CA GLY A 54 7.43 13.13 6.28
C GLY A 54 5.93 13.25 6.18
N ILE A 55 5.34 12.49 5.27
CA ILE A 55 3.89 12.46 5.05
C ILE A 55 3.41 11.04 5.28
N SER A 56 2.37 10.93 6.11
CA SER A 56 1.63 9.69 6.28
C SER A 56 0.25 9.85 5.68
N GLY A 57 -0.13 8.92 4.81
CA GLY A 57 -1.41 8.88 4.15
C GLY A 57 -2.04 7.50 4.25
N PHE A 58 -3.34 7.44 4.40
CA PHE A 58 -4.08 6.18 4.31
C PHE A 58 -5.45 6.38 3.68
N VAL A 59 -5.97 5.31 3.08
CA VAL A 59 -7.37 5.20 2.67
C VAL A 59 -7.90 3.83 3.06
N ILE A 60 -9.07 3.82 3.69
CA ILE A 60 -9.81 2.59 3.94
C ILE A 60 -10.60 2.24 2.69
N ILE A 61 -10.43 1.01 2.23
CA ILE A 61 -11.17 0.42 1.13
C ILE A 61 -11.95 -0.78 1.66
N ALA A 62 -12.90 -1.32 0.88
CA ALA A 62 -13.66 -2.49 1.29
C ALA A 62 -12.72 -3.60 1.81
N GLU A 63 -12.93 -4.03 3.06
CA GLU A 63 -12.25 -5.16 3.71
C GLU A 63 -10.72 -5.05 3.87
N SER A 64 -10.12 -3.86 3.64
CA SER A 64 -8.66 -3.70 3.59
C SER A 64 -8.24 -2.22 3.61
N HIS A 65 -7.02 -1.88 3.18
CA HIS A 65 -6.49 -0.51 3.20
C HIS A 65 -5.32 -0.31 2.24
N ILE A 66 -5.04 0.95 1.94
CA ILE A 66 -3.78 1.38 1.31
C ILE A 66 -3.15 2.45 2.19
N SER A 67 -1.87 2.31 2.53
CA SER A 67 -1.09 3.30 3.28
C SER A 67 0.17 3.71 2.56
N VAL A 68 0.60 4.94 2.81
CA VAL A 68 1.84 5.54 2.31
C VAL A 68 2.52 6.27 3.47
N HIS A 69 3.80 6.00 3.68
CA HIS A 69 4.65 6.74 4.61
C HIS A 69 5.91 7.19 3.89
N THR A 70 6.16 8.49 3.86
CA THR A 70 7.37 9.06 3.26
C THR A 70 8.37 9.49 4.31
N PHE A 71 9.65 9.43 3.94
CA PHE A 71 10.78 9.85 4.76
C PHE A 71 11.74 10.68 3.88
N PRO A 72 11.48 11.98 3.69
CA PRO A 72 12.23 12.80 2.73
C PRO A 72 13.73 12.87 3.02
N ALA A 73 14.12 12.97 4.30
CA ALA A 73 15.53 12.97 4.71
C ALA A 73 16.27 11.69 4.30
N ARG A 74 15.57 10.55 4.33
CA ARG A 74 16.09 9.21 3.99
C ARG A 74 15.90 8.86 2.51
N LYS A 75 15.28 9.76 1.72
CA LYS A 75 14.87 9.53 0.32
C LYS A 75 14.09 8.22 0.15
N TYR A 76 13.21 7.95 1.10
CA TYR A 76 12.58 6.64 1.29
C TYR A 76 11.05 6.75 1.39
N ILE A 77 10.35 5.70 0.95
CA ILE A 77 8.89 5.61 1.02
C ILE A 77 8.48 4.16 1.28
N ASN A 78 7.51 3.97 2.18
CA ASN A 78 6.80 2.72 2.37
C ASN A 78 5.38 2.83 1.84
N ILE A 79 4.93 1.79 1.15
CA ILE A 79 3.57 1.69 0.64
C ILE A 79 3.04 0.30 0.92
N ASP A 80 1.86 0.25 1.52
CA ASP A 80 1.09 -0.98 1.68
C ASP A 80 -0.12 -0.91 0.76
N VAL A 81 -0.28 -1.93 -0.09
CA VAL A 81 -1.49 -2.14 -0.89
C VAL A 81 -2.11 -3.46 -0.44
N PHE A 82 -2.98 -3.37 0.55
CA PHE A 82 -3.73 -4.52 1.05
C PHE A 82 -5.11 -4.54 0.38
N SER A 83 -5.47 -5.64 -0.27
CA SER A 83 -6.77 -5.83 -0.92
C SER A 83 -7.30 -7.24 -0.68
N CYS A 84 -8.61 -7.42 -0.61
CA CYS A 84 -9.24 -8.74 -0.67
C CYS A 84 -9.18 -9.34 -2.10
N LYS A 85 -9.08 -8.50 -3.14
CA LYS A 85 -8.93 -8.92 -4.54
C LYS A 85 -7.46 -9.05 -4.94
N ASN A 86 -7.21 -9.92 -5.92
CA ASN A 86 -5.91 -9.97 -6.58
C ASN A 86 -5.82 -8.87 -7.64
N PHE A 87 -4.60 -8.37 -7.83
CA PHE A 87 -4.26 -7.38 -8.85
C PHE A 87 -2.89 -7.69 -9.45
N ASN A 88 -2.55 -7.07 -10.58
CA ASN A 88 -1.27 -7.29 -11.24
C ASN A 88 -0.14 -6.57 -10.49
N VAL A 89 0.65 -7.31 -9.71
CA VAL A 89 1.75 -6.75 -8.90
C VAL A 89 2.75 -5.98 -9.77
N LYS A 90 3.11 -6.49 -10.95
CA LYS A 90 4.10 -5.82 -11.81
C LYS A 90 3.59 -4.47 -12.32
N GLU A 91 2.31 -4.38 -12.62
CA GLU A 91 1.66 -3.14 -13.04
C GLU A 91 1.65 -2.11 -11.90
N ILE A 92 1.26 -2.52 -10.69
CA ILE A 92 1.26 -1.63 -9.52
C ILE A 92 2.67 -1.17 -9.16
N ILE A 93 3.68 -2.03 -9.23
CA ILE A 93 5.08 -1.64 -9.02
C ILE A 93 5.53 -0.64 -10.09
N SER A 94 5.21 -0.88 -11.36
CA SER A 94 5.53 0.05 -12.45
C SER A 94 4.86 1.41 -12.25
N GLU A 95 3.60 1.42 -11.82
CA GLU A 95 2.85 2.63 -11.54
C GLU A 95 3.45 3.39 -10.35
N VAL A 96 3.71 2.72 -9.23
CA VAL A 96 4.35 3.31 -8.04
C VAL A 96 5.71 3.91 -8.39
N LYS A 97 6.53 3.19 -9.18
CA LYS A 97 7.83 3.72 -9.68
C LYS A 97 7.65 5.00 -10.47
N LYS A 98 6.66 5.05 -11.36
CA LYS A 98 6.37 6.24 -12.18
C LYS A 98 5.84 7.39 -11.34
N TYR A 99 4.88 7.12 -10.45
CA TYR A 99 4.19 8.12 -9.64
C TYR A 99 5.14 8.85 -8.69
N PHE A 100 6.02 8.08 -8.03
CA PHE A 100 6.96 8.61 -7.04
C PHE A 100 8.40 8.81 -7.57
N LYS A 101 8.62 8.56 -8.87
CA LYS A 101 9.93 8.60 -9.54
C LYS A 101 11.01 7.77 -8.80
N LEU A 102 10.64 6.57 -8.38
CA LEU A 102 11.53 5.67 -7.62
C LEU A 102 12.57 5.05 -8.54
N LYS A 103 13.84 5.11 -8.14
CA LYS A 103 14.91 4.42 -8.90
C LYS A 103 14.97 2.95 -8.51
N ASN A 104 14.93 2.68 -7.21
CA ASN A 104 15.05 1.36 -6.63
C ASN A 104 13.77 1.00 -5.85
N VAL A 105 13.27 -0.21 -6.07
CA VAL A 105 12.08 -0.73 -5.38
C VAL A 105 12.31 -2.16 -4.94
N LYS A 106 12.01 -2.44 -3.68
CA LYS A 106 11.84 -3.79 -3.14
C LYS A 106 10.37 -3.98 -2.80
N TYR A 107 9.87 -5.19 -2.96
CA TYR A 107 8.49 -5.48 -2.60
C TYR A 107 8.32 -6.93 -2.18
N TRP A 108 7.30 -7.16 -1.36
CA TRP A 108 6.92 -8.47 -0.88
C TRP A 108 5.43 -8.68 -1.07
N LYS A 109 5.07 -9.87 -1.51
CA LYS A 109 3.68 -10.32 -1.54
C LYS A 109 3.42 -11.19 -0.32
N ILE A 110 2.49 -10.75 0.50
CA ILE A 110 2.02 -11.47 1.67
C ILE A 110 0.60 -11.96 1.38
N ASN A 111 0.41 -13.27 1.46
CA ASN A 111 -0.94 -13.83 1.42
C ASN A 111 -1.60 -13.57 2.78
N ARG A 112 -2.79 -12.96 2.74
CA ARG A 112 -3.57 -12.60 3.92
C ARG A 112 -4.92 -13.31 3.83
N GLY A 113 -5.30 -13.98 4.91
CA GLY A 113 -6.52 -14.74 5.06
C GLY A 113 -6.46 -15.50 6.37
N ILE A 114 -7.58 -15.60 7.07
CA ILE A 114 -7.77 -16.60 8.10
C ILE A 114 -8.17 -17.87 7.33
N ASN A 115 -7.62 -19.03 7.68
CA ASN A 115 -8.15 -20.32 7.24
C ASN A 115 -9.57 -20.53 7.82
N THR A 116 -10.54 -19.72 7.45
CA THR A 116 -11.93 -19.91 7.85
C THR A 116 -12.60 -20.83 6.83
N ILE A 117 -12.66 -22.10 7.25
CA ILE A 117 -13.40 -23.27 6.74
C ILE A 117 -12.59 -24.22 5.82
N SER A 118 -11.95 -25.21 6.44
CA SER A 118 -12.24 -26.61 6.10
C SER A 118 -12.55 -27.40 7.37
N THR A 119 -13.65 -27.04 8.03
CA THR A 119 -14.43 -28.03 8.77
C THR A 119 -15.78 -28.14 8.09
N ASN A 120 -15.95 -29.20 7.31
CA ASN A 120 -17.11 -30.08 7.47
C ASN A 120 -16.83 -31.47 6.90
N ASN A 121 -17.12 -32.44 7.77
CA ASN A 121 -17.08 -33.88 7.56
C ASN A 121 -17.86 -34.31 6.31
N SER A 122 -17.26 -35.17 5.49
CA SER A 122 -17.98 -36.24 4.81
C SER A 122 -17.38 -37.57 5.25
N ASN A 123 -18.26 -38.40 5.81
CA ASN A 123 -18.07 -39.76 6.26
C ASN A 123 -17.08 -40.56 5.39
N GLN A 124 -16.08 -41.17 6.01
CA GLN A 124 -15.49 -42.41 5.52
C GLN A 124 -15.95 -43.54 6.44
N SER A 125 -17.20 -43.97 6.20
CA SER A 125 -17.60 -45.36 6.36
C SER A 125 -17.90 -45.84 4.96
N LEU A 126 -17.05 -46.73 4.43
CA LEU A 126 -17.38 -47.93 3.65
C LEU A 126 -16.07 -48.49 3.04
N GLU A 127 -15.79 -49.72 3.46
CA GLU A 127 -14.82 -50.74 3.00
C GLU A 127 -13.33 -50.54 3.34
#